data_AF-A0A370K9K7-F1
#
_entry.id   AF-A0A370K9K7-F1
#
_cell.length_a   1.000
_cell.length_b   1.000
_cell.length_c   1.000
_cell.angle_alpha   90.00
_cell.angle_beta   90.00
_cell.angle_gamma   90.00
#
_symmetry.space_group_name_H-M   'P 1'
#
loop_
_entity.id
_entity.type
_entity.pdbx_description
1 polymer ?
#
loop_
_entity_poly.entity_id
_entity_poly.type
_entity_poly.pdbx_seq_one_letter_code
_entity_poly.pdbx_strand_id
1 'polypeptide(L)'
;MDLTTEAIRLGIHMARMRAEVASTNVANADVDGYRARRLDFGQAVGLLHQAAMDPTTSAERLAAAHGASVHVDESEVGSASGTTVSLDSEVAELETAGLDFQSLTTVMSRRFALMQLALAGRN
;
A
#
# COMPACT_ATOMS: atom_id res chain seq x y z
N MET A 1 -8.92 -3.89 -17.95
CA MET A 1 -7.74 -3.04 -17.65
C MET A 1 -6.50 -3.92 -17.66
N ASP A 2 -5.34 -3.39 -18.05
CA ASP A 2 -4.09 -4.16 -18.11
C ASP A 2 -3.58 -4.56 -16.71
N LEU A 3 -3.00 -5.76 -16.59
CA LEU A 3 -2.56 -6.32 -15.30
C LEU A 3 -1.56 -5.43 -14.56
N THR A 4 -0.60 -4.85 -15.29
CA THR A 4 0.43 -4.02 -14.63
C THR A 4 -0.18 -2.73 -14.11
N THR A 5 -1.18 -2.18 -14.82
CA THR A 5 -1.93 -1.02 -14.35
C THR A 5 -2.66 -1.33 -13.04
N GLU A 6 -3.32 -2.48 -12.95
CA GLU A 6 -3.98 -2.90 -11.70
C GLU A 6 -2.97 -3.17 -10.58
N ALA A 7 -1.80 -3.72 -10.88
CA ALA A 7 -0.73 -3.92 -9.89
C ALA A 7 -0.20 -2.59 -9.34
N ILE A 8 0.03 -1.59 -10.20
CA ILE A 8 0.47 -0.26 -9.78
C ILE A 8 -0.63 0.41 -8.94
N ARG A 9 -1.89 0.32 -9.35
CA ARG A 9 -3.01 0.89 -8.59
C ARG A 9 -3.13 0.25 -7.20
N LEU A 10 -2.99 -1.08 -7.10
CA LEU A 10 -2.99 -1.78 -5.83
C LEU A 10 -1.84 -1.30 -4.92
N GLY A 11 -0.62 -1.15 -5.47
CA GLY A 11 0.51 -0.60 -4.73
C GLY A 11 0.26 0.83 -4.22
N ILE A 12 -0.30 1.70 -5.06
CA ILE A 12 -0.68 3.08 -4.66
C ILE A 12 -1.67 3.04 -3.50
N HIS A 13 -2.66 2.13 -3.56
CA HIS A 13 -3.64 1.96 -2.49
C HIS A 13 -2.98 1.49 -1.18
N MET A 14 -2.07 0.51 -1.25
CA MET A 14 -1.31 0.04 -0.08
C MET A 14 -0.48 1.16 0.56
N ALA A 15 0.26 1.93 -0.24
CA ALA A 15 1.07 3.04 0.24
C ALA A 15 0.21 4.10 0.94
N ARG A 16 -0.94 4.44 0.35
CA ARG A 16 -1.91 5.34 0.97
C ARG A 16 -2.41 4.81 2.32
N MET A 17 -2.82 3.54 2.38
CA MET A 17 -3.32 2.94 3.62
C MET A 17 -2.24 2.93 4.72
N ARG A 18 -0.98 2.65 4.39
CA ARG A 18 0.15 2.75 5.34
C ARG A 18 0.29 4.15 5.90
N ALA A 19 0.27 5.16 5.03
CA ALA A 19 0.35 6.56 5.46
C ALA A 19 -0.82 6.95 6.37
N GLU A 20 -2.05 6.51 6.06
CA GLU A 20 -3.24 6.78 6.89
C GLU A 20 -3.11 6.15 8.29
N VAL A 21 -2.63 4.91 8.39
CA VAL A 21 -2.43 4.23 9.68
C VAL A 21 -1.27 4.81 10.48
N ALA A 22 -0.12 5.06 9.86
CA ALA A 22 1.01 5.71 10.50
C ALA A 22 0.64 7.11 11.02
N SER A 23 -0.06 7.91 10.21
CA SER A 23 -0.59 9.22 10.63
C SER A 23 -1.53 9.11 11.83
N THR A 24 -2.39 8.09 11.83
CA THR A 24 -3.29 7.84 12.96
C THR A 24 -2.53 7.43 14.21
N ASN A 25 -1.48 6.62 14.10
CA ASN A 25 -0.62 6.25 15.22
C ASN A 25 0.14 7.45 15.78
N VAL A 26 0.72 8.29 14.91
CA VAL A 26 1.38 9.55 15.28
C VAL A 26 0.40 10.46 16.03
N ALA A 27 -0.80 10.66 15.53
CA ALA A 27 -1.79 11.54 16.13
C ALA A 27 -2.27 11.09 17.52
N ASN A 28 -2.16 9.79 17.81
CA ASN A 28 -2.58 9.20 19.09
C ASN A 28 -1.39 8.72 19.94
N ALA A 29 -0.16 9.07 19.59
CA ALA A 29 1.05 8.60 20.28
C ALA A 29 1.08 9.00 21.76
N ASP A 30 0.53 10.18 22.10
CA ASP A 30 0.46 10.71 23.47
C ASP A 30 -0.87 10.39 24.17
N VAL A 31 -1.75 9.57 23.58
CA VAL A 31 -3.04 9.20 24.18
C VAL A 31 -2.83 8.02 25.12
N ASP A 32 -3.12 8.21 26.41
CA ASP A 32 -3.03 7.17 27.43
C ASP A 32 -3.82 5.92 27.03
N GLY A 33 -3.14 4.77 27.02
CA GLY A 33 -3.75 3.47 26.68
C GLY A 33 -3.99 3.23 25.19
N TYR A 34 -3.60 4.16 24.30
CA TYR A 34 -3.65 3.94 22.85
C TYR A 34 -2.68 2.83 22.41
N ARG A 35 -3.09 2.05 21.41
CA ARG A 35 -2.30 0.94 20.82
C ARG A 35 -2.04 1.21 19.34
N ALA A 36 -0.78 1.06 18.93
CA ALA A 36 -0.40 1.16 17.53
C ALA A 36 -1.19 0.14 16.69
N ARG A 37 -1.73 0.62 15.57
CA ARG A 37 -2.37 -0.22 14.56
C ARG A 37 -1.37 -0.53 13.45
N ARG A 38 -1.38 -1.75 12.93
CA ARG A 38 -0.58 -2.11 11.75
C ARG A 38 -1.45 -2.69 10.66
N LEU A 39 -0.97 -2.61 9.42
CA LEU A 39 -1.64 -3.20 8.27
C LEU A 39 -0.95 -4.48 7.84
N ASP A 40 -1.74 -5.53 7.63
CA ASP A 40 -1.31 -6.74 6.95
C ASP A 40 -1.78 -6.71 5.49
N PHE A 41 -0.82 -6.85 4.58
CA PHE A 41 -1.01 -6.90 3.13
C PHE A 41 -0.73 -8.29 2.55
N GLY A 42 -0.56 -9.32 3.39
CA GLY A 42 -0.14 -10.65 2.97
C GLY A 42 -1.01 -11.26 1.87
N GLN A 43 -2.34 -11.10 1.97
CA GLN A 43 -3.25 -11.55 0.91
C GLN A 43 -3.03 -10.81 -0.40
N ALA A 44 -2.92 -9.48 -0.36
CA ALA A 44 -2.75 -8.67 -1.56
C ALA A 44 -1.37 -8.88 -2.23
N VAL A 45 -0.31 -9.10 -1.44
CA VAL A 45 1.01 -9.53 -1.95
C VAL A 45 0.94 -10.93 -2.55
N GLY A 46 0.20 -11.85 -1.91
CA GLY A 46 -0.04 -13.20 -2.44
C GLY A 46 -0.74 -13.16 -3.80
N LEU A 47 -1.73 -12.29 -3.97
CA LEU A 47 -2.42 -12.09 -5.25
C LEU A 47 -1.49 -11.51 -6.32
N LEU A 48 -0.61 -10.56 -5.97
CA LEU A 48 0.41 -10.05 -6.89
C LEU A 48 1.36 -11.15 -7.34
N HIS A 49 1.80 -12.02 -6.42
CA HIS A 49 2.67 -13.14 -6.74
C HIS A 49 2.00 -14.15 -7.68
N GLN A 50 0.73 -14.48 -7.41
CA GLN A 50 -0.07 -15.33 -8.30
C GLN A 50 -0.23 -14.69 -9.68
N ALA A 51 -0.46 -13.38 -9.75
CA ALA A 51 -0.60 -12.65 -11.00
C ALA A 51 0.69 -12.60 -11.83
N ALA A 52 1.85 -12.60 -11.18
CA ALA A 52 3.14 -12.70 -11.84
C ALA A 52 3.38 -14.09 -12.46
N MET A 53 2.80 -15.14 -11.89
CA MET A 53 2.92 -16.52 -12.36
C MET A 53 1.89 -16.88 -13.44
N ASP A 54 0.64 -16.41 -13.30
CA ASP A 54 -0.43 -16.54 -14.30
C ASP A 54 -1.11 -15.18 -14.56
N PRO A 55 -0.68 -14.46 -15.61
CA PRO A 55 -1.23 -13.14 -15.94
C PRO A 55 -2.69 -13.17 -16.42
N THR A 56 -3.16 -14.30 -16.95
CA THR A 56 -4.41 -14.36 -17.73
C THR A 56 -5.67 -14.41 -16.87
N THR A 57 -5.58 -14.99 -15.66
CA THR A 57 -6.72 -15.15 -14.73
C THR A 57 -6.66 -14.18 -13.53
N SER A 58 -5.67 -13.29 -13.50
CA SER A 58 -5.31 -12.58 -12.27
C SER A 58 -5.60 -11.08 -12.27
N ALA A 59 -5.84 -10.46 -13.43
CA ALA A 59 -6.14 -9.02 -13.51
C ALA A 59 -7.48 -8.66 -12.82
N GLU A 60 -8.53 -9.46 -13.02
CA GLU A 60 -9.84 -9.24 -12.37
C GLU A 60 -9.79 -9.48 -10.86
N ARG A 61 -9.01 -10.49 -10.43
CA ARG A 61 -8.78 -10.77 -9.00
C ARG A 61 -8.03 -9.62 -8.32
N LEU A 62 -7.06 -9.03 -9.00
CA LEU A 62 -6.32 -7.87 -8.50
C LEU A 62 -7.20 -6.62 -8.43
N ALA A 63 -8.08 -6.42 -9.42
CA ALA A 63 -9.06 -5.35 -9.41
C ALA A 63 -10.09 -5.50 -8.26
N ALA A 64 -10.46 -6.73 -7.89
CA ALA A 64 -11.32 -7.01 -6.74
C ALA A 64 -10.60 -6.81 -5.38
N ALA A 65 -9.28 -7.04 -5.34
CA ALA A 65 -8.45 -6.84 -4.13
C ALA A 65 -8.35 -5.37 -3.70
N HIS A 66 -8.70 -4.42 -4.56
CA HIS A 66 -8.79 -3.00 -4.22
C HIS A 66 -9.78 -2.69 -3.08
N GLY A 67 -10.71 -3.60 -2.76
CA GLY A 67 -11.70 -3.42 -1.69
C GLY A 67 -11.62 -4.43 -0.55
N ALA A 68 -10.74 -5.43 -0.62
CA ALA A 68 -10.71 -6.53 0.33
C ALA A 68 -9.28 -6.87 0.74
N SER A 69 -9.08 -7.09 2.05
CA SER A 69 -7.87 -7.65 2.69
C SER A 69 -6.76 -6.69 3.13
N VAL A 70 -7.13 -5.52 3.66
CA VAL A 70 -6.25 -4.84 4.63
C VAL A 70 -6.73 -5.23 6.02
N HIS A 71 -6.06 -6.19 6.64
CA HIS A 71 -6.34 -6.53 8.02
C HIS A 71 -5.57 -5.56 8.92
N VAL A 72 -6.25 -4.96 9.88
CA VAL A 72 -5.60 -4.14 10.90
C VAL A 72 -5.19 -5.07 12.02
N ASP A 73 -3.89 -5.31 12.16
CA ASP A 73 -3.34 -6.05 13.28
C ASP A 73 -3.13 -5.08 14.45
N GLU A 74 -3.91 -5.27 15.51
CA GLU A 74 -3.74 -4.60 16.81
C GLU A 74 -2.76 -5.41 17.67
N SER A 75 -1.53 -5.61 17.17
CA SER A 75 -0.54 -6.40 17.88
C SER A 75 -0.09 -5.73 19.19
N GLU A 76 -0.33 -6.39 20.33
CA GLU A 76 0.32 -6.13 21.62
C GLU A 76 1.82 -6.46 21.48
N VAL A 77 2.65 -5.50 21.05
CA VAL A 77 4.08 -5.60 21.32
C VAL A 77 4.30 -5.15 22.76
N GLY A 78 4.03 -6.06 23.68
CA GLY A 78 4.38 -5.94 25.10
C GLY A 78 5.90 -5.92 25.24
N SER A 79 6.48 -4.72 25.16
CA SER A 79 7.79 -4.48 25.76
C SER A 79 7.57 -4.37 27.27
N ALA A 80 8.44 -4.98 28.07
CA ALA A 80 8.42 -4.93 29.53
C ALA A 80 8.60 -3.50 30.13
N SER A 81 8.54 -2.47 29.29
CA SER A 81 8.44 -1.05 29.62
C SER A 81 7.41 -0.46 28.67
N GLY A 82 6.24 -0.07 29.18
CA GLY A 82 5.07 0.33 28.40
C GLY A 82 5.31 1.50 27.45
N THR A 83 5.70 1.21 26.22
CA THR A 83 5.73 2.18 25.12
C THR A 83 4.97 1.60 23.94
N THR A 84 3.71 2.00 23.82
CA THR A 84 2.71 1.40 22.93
C THR A 84 2.74 1.97 21.50
N VAL A 85 3.53 3.02 21.26
CA VAL A 85 3.78 3.67 19.97
C VAL A 85 5.20 4.27 20.01
N SER A 86 6.05 4.01 19.02
CA SER A 86 7.32 4.72 18.86
C SER A 86 7.15 5.79 17.78
N LEU A 87 7.03 7.05 18.20
CA LEU A 87 6.75 8.19 17.31
C LEU A 87 7.75 8.26 16.14
N ASP A 88 9.04 8.11 16.44
CA ASP A 88 10.09 8.13 15.41
C ASP A 88 9.87 7.05 14.34
N SER A 89 9.45 5.85 14.75
CA SER A 89 9.18 4.74 13.82
C SER A 89 7.92 4.97 12.98
N GLU A 90 6.88 5.57 13.55
CA GLU A 90 5.63 5.86 12.83
C GLU A 90 5.83 7.02 11.85
N VAL A 91 6.63 8.03 12.21
CA VAL A 91 7.03 9.10 11.30
C VAL A 91 7.85 8.54 10.14
N ALA A 92 8.81 7.65 10.41
CA ALA A 92 9.58 6.99 9.36
C ALA A 92 8.71 6.13 8.41
N GLU A 93 7.74 5.39 8.94
CA GLU A 93 6.78 4.62 8.13
C GLU A 93 5.91 5.55 7.28
N LEU A 94 5.43 6.69 7.85
CA LEU A 94 4.66 7.69 7.11
C LEU A 94 5.46 8.30 5.96
N GLU A 95 6.72 8.65 6.18
CA GLU A 95 7.61 9.18 5.15
C GLU A 95 7.85 8.14 4.04
N THR A 96 8.15 6.90 4.44
CA THR A 96 8.37 5.77 3.50
C THR A 96 7.13 5.55 2.63
N ALA A 97 5.95 5.49 3.24
CA ALA A 97 4.68 5.35 2.53
C ALA A 97 4.41 6.52 1.57
N GLY A 98 4.78 7.74 1.95
CA GLY A 98 4.69 8.93 1.08
C GLY A 98 5.60 8.84 -0.15
N LEU A 99 6.85 8.41 0.04
CA LEU A 99 7.80 8.18 -1.05
C LEU A 99 7.32 7.09 -2.02
N ASP A 100 6.81 5.98 -1.48
CA ASP A 100 6.25 4.89 -2.27
C ASP A 100 5.07 5.36 -3.12
N PHE A 101 4.15 6.12 -2.53
CA PHE A 101 3.01 6.69 -3.23
C PHE A 101 3.46 7.60 -4.39
N GLN A 102 4.42 8.49 -4.16
CA GLN A 102 4.95 9.40 -5.18
C GLN A 102 5.64 8.63 -6.32
N SER A 103 6.46 7.63 -5.96
CA SER A 103 7.17 6.78 -6.91
C SER A 103 6.19 6.02 -7.81
N LEU A 104 5.21 5.33 -7.21
CA LEU A 104 4.21 4.54 -7.95
C LEU A 104 3.32 5.42 -8.84
N THR A 105 2.94 6.61 -8.38
CA THR A 105 2.18 7.59 -9.18
C THR A 105 3.00 8.09 -10.37
N THR A 106 4.31 8.27 -10.19
CA THR A 106 5.24 8.63 -11.27
C THR A 106 5.32 7.52 -12.31
N VAL A 107 5.44 6.26 -11.87
CA VAL A 107 5.43 5.08 -12.76
C VAL A 107 4.12 4.98 -13.54
N MET A 108 2.98 5.19 -12.87
CA MET A 108 1.65 5.20 -13.50
C MET A 108 1.54 6.27 -14.60
N SER A 109 1.99 7.50 -14.30
CA SER A 109 2.00 8.61 -15.25
C SER A 109 2.85 8.31 -16.48
N ARG A 110 4.06 7.74 -16.28
CA ARG A 110 4.95 7.33 -17.38
C ARG A 110 4.32 6.24 -18.24
N ARG A 111 3.63 5.28 -17.63
CA ARG A 111 2.91 4.24 -18.37
C ARG A 111 1.82 4.81 -19.26
N PHE A 112 1.02 5.76 -18.76
CA PHE A 112 0.01 6.45 -19.57
C PHE A 112 0.65 7.22 -20.73
N ALA A 113 1.77 7.90 -20.51
CA ALA A 113 2.50 8.59 -21.57
C ALA A 113 2.96 7.62 -22.68
N LEU A 114 3.45 6.43 -22.31
CA LEU A 114 3.83 5.39 -23.28
C LEU A 114 2.62 4.85 -24.07
N MET A 115 1.48 4.64 -23.41
CA MET A 115 0.25 4.22 -24.11
C MET A 115 -0.25 5.29 -25.08
N GLN A 116 -0.20 6.57 -24.69
CA GLN A 116 -0.54 7.69 -25.56
C GLN A 116 0.41 7.76 -26.77
N LEU A 117 1.71 7.58 -26.56
CA LEU A 117 2.70 7.56 -27.65
C LEU A 117 2.45 6.41 -28.62
N ALA A 118 2.17 5.20 -28.11
CA ALA A 118 1.87 4.04 -28.94
C ALA A 118 0.58 4.24 -29.78
N LEU A 119 -0.42 4.94 -29.21
CA LEU A 119 -1.65 5.25 -29.91
C LEU A 119 -1.46 6.35 -30.96
N ALA A 120 -0.65 7.37 -30.65
CA ALA A 120 -0.35 8.49 -31.56
C ALA A 120 0.53 8.08 -32.74
N GLY A 121 1.50 7.18 -32.53
CA GLY A 121 2.39 6.65 -33.57
C GLY A 121 1.73 5.68 -34.57
N ARG A 122 0.43 5.44 -34.45
CA ARG A 122 -0.37 4.61 -35.37
C ARG A 122 -1.01 5.42 -36.52
N ASN A 123 -0.47 6.60 -36.84
CA ASN A 123 -0.84 7.39 -38.03
C ASN A 123 0.39 7.63 -38.91
#